data_AF-A0A376NYT0-F1
#
_entry.id   AF-A0A376NYT0-F1
#
_cell.length_a   1.000
_cell.length_b   1.000
_cell.length_c   1.000
_cell.angle_alpha   90.00
_cell.angle_beta   90.00
_cell.angle_gamma   90.00
#
_symmetry.space_group_name_H-M   'P 1'
#
loop_
_entity.id
_entity.type
_entity.pdbx_description
1 polymer ?
#
loop_
_entity_poly.entity_id
_entity_poly.type
_entity_poly.pdbx_seq_one_letter_code
_entity_poly.pdbx_strand_id
1 'polypeptide(L)' 'MSVKLRLPQSVREVVLERGLLTEAELDDIFSVQNLMHPAYKAKRYTDESEQ' A
#
# COMPACT_ATOMS: atom_id res chain seq x y z
N MET A 1 -31.01 -5.65 9.28
CA MET A 1 -29.98 -5.34 8.27
C MET A 1 -28.82 -4.66 8.97
N SER A 2 -27.67 -5.31 9.06
CA SER A 2 -26.46 -4.70 9.61
C SER A 2 -25.84 -3.82 8.53
N VAL A 3 -26.08 -2.51 8.59
CA VAL A 3 -25.37 -1.56 7.73
C VAL A 3 -23.95 -1.47 8.27
N LYS A 4 -23.00 -2.12 7.58
CA LYS A 4 -21.57 -1.98 7.86
C LYS A 4 -21.16 -0.60 7.36
N LEU A 5 -21.10 0.39 8.25
CA LEU A 5 -20.57 1.71 7.93
C LEU A 5 -19.09 1.55 7.56
N ARG A 6 -18.73 1.87 6.31
CA ARG A 6 -17.35 1.79 5.85
C ARG A 6 -16.60 3.03 6.33
N LEU A 7 -15.65 2.85 7.24
CA LEU A 7 -14.74 3.90 7.68
C LEU A 7 -13.68 4.17 6.59
N PRO A 8 -13.07 5.36 6.55
CA PRO A 8 -11.92 5.60 5.69
C PRO A 8 -10.81 4.62 6.07
N GLN A 9 -10.41 3.78 5.13
CA GLN A 9 -9.31 2.83 5.31
C GLN A 9 -7.97 3.56 5.16
N SER A 10 -7.00 3.20 5.99
CA SER A 10 -5.62 3.63 5.82
C SER A 10 -5.06 3.08 4.51
N VAL A 11 -4.16 3.83 3.89
CA VAL A 11 -3.43 3.38 2.68
C VAL A 11 -2.78 2.01 2.91
N ARG A 12 -2.26 1.75 4.12
CA ARG A 12 -1.67 0.45 4.50
C ARG A 12 -2.69 -0.68 4.39
N GLU A 13 -3.91 -0.48 4.88
CA GLU A 13 -4.98 -1.47 4.86
C GLU A 13 -5.42 -1.78 3.43
N VAL A 14 -5.63 -0.74 2.62
CA VAL A 14 -6.07 -0.89 1.22
C VAL A 14 -5.04 -1.65 0.39
N VAL A 15 -3.75 -1.38 0.60
CA VAL A 15 -2.65 -2.03 -0.14
C VAL A 15 -2.54 -3.52 0.21
N LEU A 16 -2.71 -3.87 1.49
CA LEU A 16 -2.72 -5.26 1.95
C LEU A 16 -3.98 -6.00 1.47
N GLU A 17 -5.16 -5.39 1.59
CA GLU A 17 -6.43 -5.99 1.13
C GLU A 17 -6.42 -6.27 -0.39
N ARG A 18 -5.79 -5.40 -1.18
CA ARG A 18 -5.65 -5.57 -2.63
C ARG A 18 -4.47 -6.47 -3.03
N GLY A 19 -3.65 -6.93 -2.08
CA GLY A 19 -2.49 -7.77 -2.35
C GLY A 19 -1.40 -7.07 -3.18
N LEU A 20 -1.33 -5.74 -3.13
CA LEU A 20 -0.39 -4.96 -3.95
C LEU A 20 1.05 -5.06 -3.42
N LEU A 21 1.19 -5.21 -2.09
CA LEU A 21 2.46 -5.38 -1.39
C LEU A 21 2.25 -6.30 -0.18
N THR A 22 3.31 -6.98 0.24
CA THR A 22 3.33 -7.72 1.50
C THR A 22 3.53 -6.78 2.70
N GLU A 23 3.20 -7.24 3.91
CA GLU A 23 3.45 -6.48 5.13
C GLU A 23 4.94 -6.15 5.31
N ALA A 24 5.82 -7.11 4.99
CA ALA A 24 7.27 -6.90 5.07
C ALA A 24 7.77 -5.82 4.09
N GLU A 25 7.23 -5.77 2.87
CA GLU A 25 7.57 -4.71 1.90
C GLU A 25 7.04 -3.35 2.36
N LEU A 26 5.83 -3.29 2.92
CA LEU A 26 5.27 -2.07 3.50
C LEU A 26 6.10 -1.57 4.67
N ASP A 27 6.51 -2.45 5.57
CA ASP A 27 7.31 -2.09 6.74
C ASP A 27 8.72 -1.61 6.33
N ASP A 28 9.32 -2.21 5.30
CA ASP A 28 10.57 -1.73 4.72
C ASP A 28 10.42 -0.35 4.07
N ILE A 29 9.33 -0.09 3.35
CA ILE A 29 9.00 1.22 2.76
C ILE A 29 8.84 2.30 3.85
N PHE A 30 8.16 1.96 4.95
CA PHE A 30 7.94 2.88 6.08
C PHE A 30 9.06 2.86 7.12
N SER A 31 10.15 2.14 6.87
CA SER A 31 11.30 2.09 7.76
C SER A 31 11.98 3.45 7.88
N VAL A 32 12.49 3.77 9.07
CA VAL A 32 13.22 5.03 9.33
C VAL A 32 14.36 5.22 8.34
N GLN A 33 15.05 4.14 7.97
CA GLN A 33 16.13 4.18 6.99
C GLN A 33 15.63 4.60 5.61
N ASN A 34 14.54 4.02 5.11
CA ASN A 34 13.95 4.41 3.83
C ASN A 34 13.34 5.82 3.87
N LEU A 35 12.83 6.28 5.02
CA LEU A 35 12.35 7.66 5.17
C LEU A 35 13.48 8.70 5.14
N MET A 36 14.64 8.37 5.73
CA MET A 36 15.84 9.23 5.69
C MET A 36 16.56 9.19 4.34
N HIS A 37 16.50 8.05 3.65
CA HIS A 37 17.13 7.81 2.36
C HIS A 37 16.10 7.22 1.39
N PRO A 38 15.19 8.06 0.85
CA PRO A 38 14.06 7.60 0.04
C PRO A 38 14.51 6.79 -1.17
N ALA A 39 14.21 5.49 -1.12
CA ALA A 39 14.34 4.59 -2.24
C ALA A 39 12.93 4.12 -2.68
N TYR A 40 12.61 4.32 -3.95
CA TYR A 40 11.33 3.88 -4.49
C TYR A 40 11.39 2.38 -4.82
N LYS A 41 10.70 1.56 -4.02
CA LYS A 41 10.73 0.08 -4.13
C LYS A 41 9.46 -0.55 -4.70
N ALA A 42 8.41 0.25 -4.94
CA ALA A 42 7.14 -0.25 -5.44
C ALA A 42 7.14 -0.49 -6.96
N LYS A 43 6.30 -1.42 -7.43
CA LYS A 43 6.01 -1.57 -8.86
C LYS A 43 5.29 -0.32 -9.35
N ARG A 44 5.78 0.26 -10.46
CA ARG A 44 5.08 1.35 -11.14
C ARG A 44 3.88 0.77 -11.87
N TYR A 45 2.69 1.16 -11.45
CA TYR A 45 1.48 0.97 -12.25
C TYR A 45 1.46 2.08 -13.29
N THR A 46 1.99 1.81 -14.48
CA THR A 46 1.71 2.66 -15.64
C THR A 46 0.30 2.33 -16.12
N ASP A 47 -0.44 3.35 -16.55
CA ASP A 47 -1.84 3.29 -17.01
C ASP A 47 -2.08 2.21 -18.09
N GLU A 48 -1.02 1.73 -18.73
CA GLU A 48 -1.00 0.67 -19.74
C GLU A 48 -1.34 -0.73 -19.19
N SER A 49 -1.43 -0.92 -17.87
CA SER A 49 -1.70 -2.24 -17.26
C SER A 49 -3.20 -2.51 -17.01
N GLU A 50 -4.09 -1.59 -17.37
CA GLU A 50 -5.55 -1.69 -17.18
C GLU A 50 -6.37 -1.74 -18.49
N GLN A 51 -5.77 -2.20 -19.61
CA GLN A 51 -6.50 -2.49 -20.87
C GLN A 51 -6.77 -3.97 -21.09
#